data_AF-A0A317ZSW4-F1
#
_entry.id   AF-A0A317ZSW4-F1
#
_cell.length_a   1.000
_cell.length_b   1.000
_cell.length_c   1.000
_cell.angle_alpha   90.00
_cell.angle_beta   90.00
_cell.angle_gamma   90.00
#
_symmetry.space_group_name_H-M   'P 1'
#
loop_
_entity.id
_entity.type
_entity.pdbx_description
1 polymer ?
#
loop_
_entity_poly.entity_id
_entity_poly.type
_entity_poly.pdbx_seq_one_letter_code
_entity_poly.pdbx_strand_id
1 'polypeptide(L)'
;MLLAAGAGAILDAGFPDRSWWILAPVGVALMLLALLGRGPWTGLLIGAISGLSFWLIHISWLTLYLGPVPWLALAGLEAIFFAVGMMLIGIVLNAGPRVWPSAVGRLGMIPVVVAGLWTAREAISAVWPYGGFAWGRVAISQAESPFAPLVAWVGMSGLSFVIVWLSALVVQLCREPAVRIPVRTMIAVAAVALLLAFPAWPTLQSGTARIAAVQGASDAGLFAQNAPGQILSDHVSATLPLVGEPVDFVVWPENGIDVDPLRSADSARVADYVSRAMDAPLIAGTITLRDGKYYNTSLLWKAGEGAVDMYDKVHPVPFAEYMPDRAFWRPFAPELIDLVSRDYEIGTRDNVFDIEGIIAGIAICFDIADDQLVHEMIDDDAEIILAQTNNADFGTTDESVQQLAIARLRAIEAGRTVVNISTVGTSAIIAPDGTNLDSLPTWVPGAMVQTVPLSVTDTPAMAAGRPLEWFVSGLGLAGLLFCLVTGRALARSGGARLAPARPLPDRARIRTR
;
A
#
# COMPACT_ATOMS: atom_id res chain seq x y z
N MET A 1 6.03 -24.67 -10.02
CA MET A 1 5.02 -24.82 -8.97
C MET A 1 5.65 -24.70 -7.59
N LEU A 2 6.51 -25.62 -7.13
CA LEU A 2 7.23 -25.44 -5.87
C LEU A 2 8.00 -24.11 -5.77
N LEU A 3 8.74 -23.75 -6.83
CA LEU A 3 9.42 -22.44 -6.90
C LEU A 3 8.46 -21.25 -6.79
N ALA A 4 7.25 -21.36 -7.36
CA ALA A 4 6.25 -20.29 -7.33
C ALA A 4 5.65 -20.11 -5.94
N ALA A 5 5.35 -21.22 -5.25
CA ALA A 5 4.90 -21.20 -3.87
C ALA A 5 5.98 -20.60 -2.95
N GLY A 6 7.22 -21.10 -3.03
CA GLY A 6 8.33 -20.54 -2.24
C GLY A 6 8.56 -19.05 -2.51
N ALA A 7 8.41 -18.61 -3.76
CA ALA A 7 8.58 -17.20 -4.13
C ALA A 7 7.56 -16.26 -3.46
N GLY A 8 6.31 -16.69 -3.29
CA GLY A 8 5.28 -15.91 -2.60
C GLY A 8 5.61 -15.69 -1.12
N ALA A 9 5.98 -16.76 -0.42
CA ALA A 9 6.41 -16.66 0.98
C ALA A 9 7.72 -15.85 1.17
N ILE A 10 8.66 -15.95 0.21
CA ILE A 10 9.89 -15.15 0.23
C ILE A 10 9.58 -13.66 0.00
N LEU A 11 8.63 -13.34 -0.90
CA LEU A 11 8.18 -11.96 -1.09
C LEU A 11 7.57 -11.39 0.19
N ASP A 12 6.68 -12.15 0.83
CA ASP A 12 6.06 -11.78 2.13
C ASP A 12 7.09 -11.51 3.22
N ALA A 13 8.17 -12.31 3.31
CA ALA A 13 9.23 -12.06 4.28
C ALA A 13 9.96 -10.71 4.10
N GLY A 14 9.81 -10.05 2.95
CA GLY A 14 10.28 -8.68 2.74
C GLY A 14 9.35 -7.61 3.29
N PHE A 15 8.08 -7.92 3.57
CA PHE A 15 7.09 -6.98 4.09
C PHE A 15 7.25 -6.72 5.60
N PRO A 16 6.63 -5.65 6.11
CA PRO A 16 6.66 -5.28 7.53
C PRO A 16 6.10 -6.40 8.42
N ASP A 17 6.94 -6.80 9.39
CA ASP A 17 6.83 -7.81 10.46
C ASP A 17 8.25 -8.38 10.60
N ARG A 18 8.73 -9.02 9.53
CA ARG A 18 10.13 -9.46 9.40
C ARG A 18 11.04 -8.36 8.86
N SER A 19 10.52 -7.51 7.97
CA SER A 19 11.24 -6.40 7.32
C SER A 19 12.57 -6.83 6.64
N TRP A 20 12.66 -8.06 6.15
CA TRP A 20 13.84 -8.53 5.40
C TRP A 20 13.78 -8.05 3.95
N TRP A 21 13.82 -6.73 3.76
CA TRP A 21 13.56 -6.04 2.49
C TRP A 21 14.31 -6.58 1.27
N ILE A 22 15.49 -7.19 1.47
CA ILE A 22 16.29 -7.87 0.42
C ILE A 22 15.51 -9.04 -0.22
N LEU A 23 14.63 -9.69 0.54
CA LEU A 23 13.87 -10.84 0.07
C LEU A 23 12.74 -10.46 -0.88
N ALA A 24 12.24 -9.23 -0.85
CA ALA A 24 11.23 -8.79 -1.81
C ALA A 24 11.72 -8.87 -3.27
N PRO A 25 12.86 -8.26 -3.68
CA PRO A 25 13.37 -8.42 -5.03
C PRO A 25 13.77 -9.87 -5.35
N VAL A 26 14.19 -10.67 -4.35
CA VAL A 26 14.47 -12.10 -4.54
C VAL A 26 13.19 -12.88 -4.84
N GLY A 27 12.13 -12.67 -4.07
CA GLY A 27 10.81 -13.29 -4.26
C GLY A 27 10.27 -12.99 -5.66
N VAL A 28 10.29 -11.71 -6.06
CA VAL A 28 9.94 -11.29 -7.42
C VAL A 28 10.80 -12.02 -8.46
N ALA A 29 12.13 -12.04 -8.31
CA ALA A 29 13.01 -12.70 -9.25
C ALA A 29 12.71 -14.22 -9.38
N LEU A 30 12.39 -14.90 -8.28
CA LEU A 30 12.01 -16.32 -8.30
C LEU A 30 10.67 -16.55 -9.02
N MET A 31 9.70 -15.64 -8.88
CA MET A 31 8.46 -15.68 -9.67
C MET A 31 8.76 -15.53 -11.16
N LEU A 32 9.61 -14.56 -11.54
CA LEU A 32 10.03 -14.37 -12.94
C LEU A 32 10.77 -15.60 -13.49
N LEU A 33 11.63 -16.23 -12.68
CA LEU A 33 12.33 -17.48 -13.04
C LEU A 33 11.36 -18.64 -13.27
N ALA A 34 10.28 -18.74 -12.48
CA ALA A 34 9.27 -19.77 -12.64
C ALA A 34 8.53 -19.68 -13.99
N LEU A 35 8.36 -18.46 -14.53
CA LEU A 35 7.67 -18.19 -15.79
C LEU A 35 8.48 -18.54 -17.06
N LEU A 36 9.78 -18.79 -16.91
CA LEU A 36 10.66 -18.99 -18.05
C LEU A 36 10.36 -20.29 -18.81
N GLY A 37 10.23 -20.18 -20.13
CA GLY A 37 9.89 -21.28 -21.02
C GLY A 37 8.45 -21.78 -20.90
N ARG A 38 7.59 -21.08 -20.15
CA ARG A 38 6.20 -21.51 -19.88
C ARG A 38 5.20 -20.82 -20.81
N GLY A 39 4.14 -21.55 -21.18
CA GLY A 39 3.01 -20.98 -21.91
C GLY A 39 2.13 -20.08 -21.03
N PRO A 40 1.25 -19.25 -21.62
CA PRO A 40 0.43 -18.28 -20.89
C PRO A 40 -0.43 -18.92 -19.79
N TRP A 41 -1.08 -20.05 -20.06
CA TRP A 41 -1.90 -20.77 -19.06
C TRP A 41 -1.08 -21.33 -17.90
N THR A 42 0.15 -21.76 -18.15
CA THR A 42 1.06 -22.15 -17.07
C THR A 42 1.53 -20.93 -16.29
N GLY A 43 1.72 -19.78 -16.95
CA GLY A 43 1.98 -18.49 -16.31
C GLY A 43 0.84 -18.05 -15.38
N LEU A 44 -0.41 -18.23 -15.82
CA LEU A 44 -1.61 -18.00 -15.00
C LEU A 44 -1.58 -18.86 -13.73
N LEU A 45 -1.33 -20.17 -13.87
CA LEU A 45 -1.23 -21.08 -12.74
C LEU A 45 -0.07 -20.74 -11.79
N ILE A 46 1.09 -20.34 -12.34
CA ILE A 46 2.25 -19.89 -11.55
C ILE A 46 1.86 -18.67 -10.73
N GLY A 47 1.21 -17.68 -11.36
CA GLY A 47 0.77 -16.48 -10.66
C GLY A 47 -0.32 -16.74 -9.63
N ALA A 48 -1.25 -17.67 -9.88
CA ALA A 48 -2.23 -18.08 -8.89
C ALA A 48 -1.56 -18.71 -7.66
N ILE A 49 -0.59 -19.61 -7.87
CA ILE A 49 0.13 -20.27 -6.76
C ILE A 49 1.00 -19.28 -5.99
N SER A 50 1.76 -18.43 -6.68
CA SER A 50 2.61 -17.44 -6.00
C SER A 50 1.78 -16.36 -5.31
N GLY A 51 0.69 -15.91 -5.94
CA GLY A 51 -0.26 -14.95 -5.38
C GLY A 51 -0.95 -15.49 -4.15
N LEU A 52 -1.50 -16.71 -4.18
CA LEU A 52 -2.08 -17.36 -3.00
C LEU A 52 -1.03 -17.52 -1.90
N SER A 53 0.18 -17.96 -2.25
CA SER A 53 1.24 -18.14 -1.25
C SER A 53 1.67 -16.82 -0.60
N PHE A 54 1.59 -15.70 -1.31
CA PHE A 54 1.87 -14.38 -0.74
C PHE A 54 0.70 -13.90 0.10
N TRP A 55 -0.49 -13.76 -0.49
CA TRP A 55 -1.64 -13.14 0.16
C TRP A 55 -2.20 -13.93 1.34
N LEU A 56 -2.21 -15.26 1.29
CA LEU A 56 -2.67 -16.05 2.45
C LEU A 56 -1.81 -15.79 3.69
N ILE A 57 -0.50 -15.56 3.51
CA ILE A 57 0.39 -15.23 4.62
C ILE A 57 0.23 -13.76 5.00
N HIS A 58 0.34 -12.88 4.01
CA HIS A 58 0.46 -11.44 4.18
C HIS A 58 -0.74 -10.80 4.91
N ILE A 59 -1.96 -11.26 4.62
CA ILE A 59 -3.20 -10.76 5.22
C ILE A 59 -3.84 -11.77 6.18
N SER A 60 -3.05 -12.69 6.75
CA SER A 60 -3.55 -13.67 7.71
C SER A 60 -4.21 -13.05 8.95
N TRP A 61 -3.84 -11.82 9.29
CA TRP A 61 -4.45 -11.02 10.36
C TRP A 61 -5.95 -10.79 10.18
N LEU A 62 -6.49 -10.81 8.95
CA LEU A 62 -7.93 -10.71 8.69
C LEU A 62 -8.74 -11.84 9.35
N THR A 63 -8.11 -12.99 9.61
CA THR A 63 -8.78 -14.13 10.23
C THR A 63 -9.21 -13.87 11.67
N LEU A 64 -8.55 -12.95 12.37
CA LEU A 64 -8.88 -12.58 13.75
C LEU A 64 -10.17 -11.77 13.82
N TYR A 65 -10.33 -10.83 12.87
CA TYR A 65 -11.47 -9.90 12.83
C TYR A 65 -12.66 -10.45 12.06
N LEU A 66 -12.46 -10.87 10.81
CA LEU A 66 -13.54 -11.26 9.88
C LEU A 66 -13.69 -12.78 9.71
N GLY A 67 -12.74 -13.55 10.23
CA GLY A 67 -12.71 -15.01 10.07
C GLY A 67 -12.15 -15.48 8.71
N PRO A 68 -12.15 -16.81 8.48
CA PRO A 68 -11.45 -17.40 7.34
C PRO A 68 -12.11 -17.13 5.99
N VAL A 69 -13.41 -16.83 5.95
CA VAL A 69 -14.14 -16.66 4.69
C VAL A 69 -13.74 -15.36 3.97
N PRO A 70 -13.78 -14.17 4.60
CA PRO A 70 -13.28 -12.93 3.99
C PRO A 70 -11.79 -12.97 3.66
N TRP A 71 -10.98 -13.58 4.53
CA TRP A 71 -9.55 -13.78 4.27
C TRP A 71 -9.31 -14.58 2.98
N LEU A 72 -9.98 -15.73 2.82
CA LEU A 72 -9.86 -16.55 1.60
C LEU A 72 -10.42 -15.83 0.36
N ALA A 73 -11.51 -15.08 0.51
CA ALA A 73 -12.13 -14.34 -0.59
C ALA A 73 -11.21 -13.23 -1.10
N LEU A 74 -10.66 -12.40 -0.21
CA LEU A 74 -9.75 -11.31 -0.57
C LEU A 74 -8.41 -11.85 -1.10
N ALA A 75 -7.81 -12.82 -0.41
CA ALA A 75 -6.58 -13.45 -0.88
C ALA A 75 -6.78 -14.14 -2.24
N GLY A 76 -7.95 -14.74 -2.48
CA GLY A 76 -8.34 -15.33 -3.75
C GLY A 76 -8.47 -14.30 -4.87
N LEU A 77 -9.15 -13.18 -4.62
CA LEU A 77 -9.28 -12.06 -5.56
C LEU A 77 -7.90 -11.50 -5.93
N GLU A 78 -7.08 -11.22 -4.93
CA GLU A 78 -5.73 -10.70 -5.14
C GLU A 78 -4.82 -11.70 -5.87
N ALA A 79 -4.97 -12.99 -5.61
CA ALA A 79 -4.30 -14.04 -6.35
C ALA A 79 -4.75 -14.13 -7.82
N ILE A 80 -5.99 -13.76 -8.16
CA ILE A 80 -6.44 -13.64 -9.56
C ILE A 80 -5.69 -12.51 -10.27
N PHE A 81 -5.55 -11.34 -9.63
CA PHE A 81 -4.74 -10.25 -10.19
C PHE A 81 -3.28 -10.68 -10.39
N PHE A 82 -2.68 -11.40 -9.43
CA PHE A 82 -1.35 -12.01 -9.60
C PHE A 82 -1.32 -13.01 -10.76
N ALA A 83 -2.30 -13.89 -10.87
CA ALA A 83 -2.41 -14.88 -11.95
C ALA A 83 -2.39 -14.20 -13.33
N VAL A 84 -3.25 -13.20 -13.52
CA VAL A 84 -3.35 -12.45 -14.77
C VAL A 84 -2.05 -11.69 -15.03
N GLY A 85 -1.53 -10.94 -14.05
CA GLY A 85 -0.27 -10.20 -14.19
C GLY A 85 0.91 -11.11 -14.57
N MET A 86 1.07 -12.25 -13.90
CA MET A 86 2.14 -13.21 -14.20
C MET A 86 1.96 -13.90 -15.56
N MET A 87 0.72 -14.14 -16.00
CA MET A 87 0.47 -14.60 -17.37
C MET A 87 0.98 -13.58 -18.40
N LEU A 88 0.69 -12.29 -18.22
CA LEU A 88 1.10 -11.22 -19.13
C LEU A 88 2.63 -11.04 -19.12
N ILE A 89 3.23 -10.99 -17.94
CA ILE A 89 4.69 -10.92 -17.75
C ILE A 89 5.37 -12.15 -18.38
N GLY A 90 4.80 -13.34 -18.21
CA GLY A 90 5.30 -14.57 -18.81
C GLY A 90 5.34 -14.52 -20.34
N ILE A 91 4.34 -13.89 -20.98
CA ILE A 91 4.35 -13.68 -22.44
C ILE A 91 5.56 -12.82 -22.84
N VAL A 92 5.79 -11.70 -22.14
CA VAL A 92 6.90 -10.78 -22.42
C VAL A 92 8.26 -11.46 -22.17
N LEU A 93 8.44 -12.16 -21.05
CA LEU A 93 9.69 -12.86 -20.73
C LEU A 93 10.07 -13.92 -21.78
N ASN A 94 9.08 -14.55 -22.41
CA ASN A 94 9.29 -15.65 -23.35
C ASN A 94 9.32 -15.20 -24.82
N ALA A 95 8.55 -14.17 -25.19
CA ALA A 95 8.55 -13.61 -26.55
C ALA A 95 9.57 -12.49 -26.73
N GLY A 96 9.81 -11.70 -25.69
CA GLY A 96 10.68 -10.51 -25.68
C GLY A 96 12.06 -10.74 -26.29
N PRO A 97 12.80 -11.84 -25.98
CA PRO A 97 14.11 -12.08 -26.59
C PRO A 97 14.11 -12.23 -28.12
N ARG A 98 12.97 -12.58 -28.73
CA ARG A 98 12.81 -12.63 -30.21
C ARG A 98 12.43 -11.27 -30.79
N VAL A 99 11.70 -10.47 -30.00
CA VAL A 99 11.20 -9.14 -30.38
C VAL A 99 12.30 -8.09 -30.27
N TRP A 100 13.09 -8.16 -29.20
CA TRP A 100 14.27 -7.35 -28.96
C TRP A 100 15.52 -8.25 -28.93
N PRO A 101 16.06 -8.64 -30.11
CA PRO A 101 17.13 -9.64 -30.21
C PRO A 101 18.53 -9.09 -29.89
N SER A 102 18.70 -7.79 -29.67
CA SER A 102 19.98 -7.23 -29.24
C SER A 102 20.16 -7.40 -27.73
N ALA A 103 21.41 -7.48 -27.26
CA ALA A 103 21.71 -7.54 -25.82
C ALA A 103 21.17 -6.29 -25.09
N VAL A 104 21.30 -5.11 -25.71
CA VAL A 104 20.72 -3.85 -25.20
C VAL A 104 19.20 -3.95 -25.08
N GLY A 105 18.53 -4.51 -26.07
CA GLY A 105 17.08 -4.69 -26.04
C GLY A 105 16.63 -5.67 -24.96
N ARG A 106 17.35 -6.79 -24.76
CA ARG A 106 17.02 -7.78 -23.71
C ARG A 106 17.28 -7.27 -22.30
N LEU A 107 18.36 -6.50 -22.11
CA LEU A 107 18.74 -5.96 -20.80
C LEU A 107 18.03 -4.63 -20.49
N GLY A 108 17.59 -3.89 -21.50
CA GLY A 108 16.88 -2.61 -21.34
C GLY A 108 15.36 -2.76 -21.39
N MET A 109 14.82 -3.20 -22.53
CA MET A 109 13.37 -3.17 -22.77
C MET A 109 12.61 -4.23 -21.96
N ILE A 110 13.13 -5.46 -21.87
CA ILE A 110 12.39 -6.54 -21.17
C ILE A 110 12.17 -6.20 -19.69
N PRO A 111 13.19 -5.79 -18.90
CA PRO A 111 12.98 -5.41 -17.50
C PRO A 111 11.99 -4.26 -17.33
N VAL A 112 12.06 -3.23 -18.19
CA VAL A 112 11.13 -2.08 -18.15
C VAL A 112 9.69 -2.51 -18.41
N VAL A 113 9.46 -3.35 -19.43
CA VAL A 113 8.10 -3.82 -19.75
C VAL A 113 7.57 -4.74 -18.65
N VAL A 114 8.42 -5.60 -18.07
CA VAL A 114 8.04 -6.46 -16.94
C VAL A 114 7.65 -5.63 -15.72
N ALA A 115 8.47 -4.66 -15.34
CA ALA A 115 8.18 -3.76 -14.22
C ALA A 115 6.91 -2.93 -14.47
N GLY A 116 6.72 -2.41 -15.69
CA GLY A 116 5.52 -1.67 -16.06
C GLY A 116 4.24 -2.51 -15.98
N LEU A 117 4.28 -3.79 -16.39
CA LEU A 117 3.15 -4.71 -16.23
C LEU A 117 2.86 -5.05 -14.76
N TRP A 118 3.90 -5.12 -13.92
CA TRP A 118 3.73 -5.32 -12.49
C TRP A 118 3.06 -4.10 -11.84
N THR A 119 3.56 -2.90 -12.14
CA THR A 119 2.96 -1.64 -11.67
C THR A 119 1.51 -1.52 -12.13
N ALA A 120 1.20 -1.86 -13.39
CA ALA A 120 -0.18 -1.86 -13.87
C ALA A 120 -1.08 -2.83 -13.09
N ARG A 121 -0.57 -4.01 -12.69
CA ARG A 121 -1.31 -4.96 -11.85
C ARG A 121 -1.59 -4.38 -10.47
N GLU A 122 -0.58 -3.77 -9.83
CA GLU A 122 -0.73 -3.15 -8.51
C GLU A 122 -1.69 -1.96 -8.56
N ALA A 123 -1.58 -1.10 -9.57
CA ALA A 123 -2.45 0.06 -9.76
C ALA A 123 -3.92 -0.36 -9.92
N ILE A 124 -4.20 -1.43 -10.70
CA ILE A 124 -5.57 -1.93 -10.86
C ILE A 124 -6.11 -2.49 -9.54
N SER A 125 -5.37 -3.35 -8.85
CA SER A 125 -5.83 -3.92 -7.58
C SER A 125 -6.00 -2.86 -6.49
N ALA A 126 -5.22 -1.78 -6.55
CA ALA A 126 -5.27 -0.70 -5.57
C ALA A 126 -6.56 0.12 -5.64
N VAL A 127 -7.30 0.11 -6.76
CA VAL A 127 -8.52 0.93 -6.94
C VAL A 127 -9.77 0.13 -7.32
N TRP A 128 -9.62 -1.13 -7.75
CA TRP A 128 -10.72 -1.95 -8.25
C TRP A 128 -10.66 -3.39 -7.74
N PRO A 129 -11.80 -3.99 -7.33
CA PRO A 129 -13.16 -3.41 -7.23
C PRO A 129 -13.38 -2.64 -5.92
N TYR A 130 -14.47 -1.86 -5.85
CA TYR A 130 -14.96 -1.17 -4.63
C TYR A 130 -13.92 -0.27 -3.92
N GLY A 131 -13.05 0.40 -4.67
CA GLY A 131 -11.97 1.22 -4.09
C GLY A 131 -10.64 0.46 -3.92
N GLY A 132 -10.64 -0.87 -4.13
CA GLY A 132 -9.42 -1.68 -4.22
C GLY A 132 -8.74 -1.97 -2.88
N PHE A 133 -7.55 -2.57 -2.96
CA PHE A 133 -6.77 -3.02 -1.81
C PHE A 133 -5.26 -2.81 -2.04
N ALA A 134 -4.75 -1.63 -1.68
CA ALA A 134 -3.38 -1.19 -1.94
C ALA A 134 -2.32 -1.72 -0.95
N TRP A 135 -2.57 -2.84 -0.28
CA TRP A 135 -1.79 -3.29 0.89
C TRP A 135 -0.52 -4.10 0.57
N GLY A 136 -0.51 -4.81 -0.57
CA GLY A 136 0.56 -5.74 -0.96
C GLY A 136 1.52 -5.22 -2.02
N ARG A 137 1.68 -3.90 -2.14
CA ARG A 137 2.57 -3.26 -3.13
C ARG A 137 4.02 -3.52 -2.77
N VAL A 138 4.86 -3.86 -3.75
CA VAL A 138 6.29 -4.14 -3.51
C VAL A 138 7.00 -2.96 -2.83
N ALA A 139 6.60 -1.71 -3.07
CA ALA A 139 7.14 -0.55 -2.37
C ALA A 139 7.05 -0.64 -0.84
N ILE A 140 5.97 -1.21 -0.29
CA ILE A 140 5.75 -1.29 1.17
C ILE A 140 6.83 -2.14 1.85
N SER A 141 7.33 -3.18 1.16
CA SER A 141 8.47 -3.99 1.64
C SER A 141 9.78 -3.20 1.79
N GLN A 142 9.84 -1.98 1.23
CA GLN A 142 11.04 -1.15 1.23
C GLN A 142 10.97 0.00 2.24
N ALA A 143 9.94 0.10 3.08
CA ALA A 143 9.74 1.19 4.03
C ALA A 143 10.94 1.43 4.98
N GLU A 144 11.64 0.37 5.37
CA GLU A 144 12.84 0.44 6.23
C GLU A 144 14.14 0.19 5.45
N SER A 145 14.05 0.06 4.13
CA SER A 145 15.21 -0.21 3.28
C SER A 145 15.95 1.09 2.94
N PRO A 146 17.23 1.00 2.52
CA PRO A 146 17.95 2.13 1.94
C PRO A 146 17.32 2.71 0.65
N PHE A 147 16.34 2.02 0.04
CA PHE A 147 15.61 2.52 -1.13
C PHE A 147 14.39 3.37 -0.76
N ALA A 148 13.97 3.42 0.52
CA ALA A 148 12.80 4.19 0.96
C ALA A 148 12.83 5.66 0.49
N PRO A 149 13.97 6.39 0.55
CA PRO A 149 14.03 7.79 0.11
C PRO A 149 13.68 8.02 -1.37
N LEU A 150 13.74 6.98 -2.21
CA LEU A 150 13.34 7.08 -3.61
C LEU A 150 11.84 7.34 -3.76
N VAL A 151 11.00 6.99 -2.78
CA VAL A 151 9.55 7.19 -2.87
C VAL A 151 9.18 8.67 -3.02
N ALA A 152 9.96 9.61 -2.46
CA ALA A 152 9.76 11.04 -2.68
C ALA A 152 9.93 11.46 -4.16
N TRP A 153 10.70 10.70 -4.94
CA TRP A 153 10.96 11.01 -6.34
C TRP A 153 9.96 10.36 -7.30
N VAL A 154 9.56 9.13 -7.01
CA VAL A 154 8.83 8.28 -7.97
C VAL A 154 7.48 7.81 -7.46
N GLY A 155 7.13 8.13 -6.22
CA GLY A 155 5.92 7.66 -5.55
C GLY A 155 5.94 6.16 -5.26
N MET A 156 4.88 5.69 -4.60
CA MET A 156 4.72 4.28 -4.22
C MET A 156 4.74 3.33 -5.44
N SER A 157 4.06 3.70 -6.54
CA SER A 157 4.05 2.91 -7.77
C SER A 157 5.41 2.89 -8.48
N GLY A 158 6.11 4.02 -8.48
CA GLY A 158 7.45 4.10 -9.07
C GLY A 158 8.50 3.33 -8.27
N LEU A 159 8.41 3.32 -6.93
CA LEU A 159 9.29 2.50 -6.11
C LEU A 159 9.06 1.01 -6.38
N SER A 160 7.80 0.58 -6.48
CA SER A 160 7.47 -0.79 -6.88
C SER A 160 8.04 -1.14 -8.26
N PHE A 161 7.91 -0.22 -9.23
CA PHE A 161 8.53 -0.35 -10.55
C PHE A 161 10.05 -0.55 -10.46
N VAL A 162 10.76 0.27 -9.68
CA VAL A 162 12.22 0.21 -9.54
C VAL A 162 12.69 -1.13 -8.99
N ILE A 163 12.03 -1.63 -7.94
CA ILE A 163 12.41 -2.91 -7.31
C ILE A 163 12.14 -4.08 -8.26
N VAL A 164 10.99 -4.09 -8.94
CA VAL A 164 10.67 -5.15 -9.92
C VAL A 164 11.57 -5.07 -11.15
N TRP A 165 11.92 -3.87 -11.59
CA TRP A 165 12.88 -3.64 -12.67
C TRP A 165 14.25 -4.23 -12.31
N LEU A 166 14.72 -4.01 -11.08
CA LEU A 166 15.99 -4.56 -10.60
C LEU A 166 15.94 -6.10 -10.61
N SER A 167 14.86 -6.71 -10.10
CA SER A 167 14.66 -8.16 -10.16
C SER A 167 14.67 -8.70 -11.59
N ALA A 168 13.94 -8.04 -12.50
CA ALA A 168 13.87 -8.44 -13.89
C ALA A 168 15.22 -8.27 -14.62
N LEU A 169 15.95 -7.19 -14.33
CA LEU A 169 17.30 -6.94 -14.86
C LEU A 169 18.26 -8.06 -14.44
N VAL A 170 18.28 -8.42 -13.16
CA VAL A 170 19.13 -9.52 -12.65
C VAL A 170 18.77 -10.84 -13.34
N VAL A 171 17.48 -11.15 -13.50
CA VAL A 171 17.05 -12.35 -14.23
C VAL A 171 17.51 -12.33 -15.69
N GLN A 172 17.45 -11.19 -16.38
CA GLN A 172 17.93 -11.08 -17.77
C GLN A 172 19.47 -11.16 -17.87
N LEU A 173 20.20 -10.53 -16.94
CA LEU A 173 21.66 -10.63 -16.87
C LEU A 173 22.12 -12.08 -16.71
N CYS A 174 21.49 -12.86 -15.83
CA CYS A 174 21.78 -14.28 -15.65
C CYS A 174 21.60 -15.09 -16.95
N ARG A 175 20.70 -14.64 -17.83
CA ARG A 175 20.35 -15.31 -19.08
C ARG A 175 21.12 -14.82 -20.31
N GLU A 176 21.81 -13.69 -20.24
CA GLU A 176 22.35 -13.01 -21.42
C GLU A 176 23.68 -13.63 -21.88
N PRO A 177 23.73 -14.49 -22.91
CA PRO A 177 24.95 -15.20 -23.29
C PRO A 177 26.03 -14.28 -23.86
N ALA A 178 25.64 -13.13 -24.46
CA ALA A 178 26.58 -12.23 -25.12
C ALA A 178 27.44 -11.42 -24.13
N VAL A 179 27.03 -11.34 -22.85
CA VAL A 179 27.73 -10.57 -21.82
C VAL A 179 28.51 -11.52 -20.93
N ARG A 180 29.79 -11.21 -20.67
CA ARG A 180 30.65 -12.03 -19.78
C ARG A 180 30.21 -11.89 -18.32
N ILE A 181 30.36 -12.95 -17.52
CA ILE A 181 30.00 -12.98 -16.10
C ILE A 181 30.48 -11.75 -15.30
N PRO A 182 31.76 -11.34 -15.34
CA PRO A 182 32.21 -10.17 -14.57
C PRO A 182 31.49 -8.88 -14.98
N VAL A 183 31.14 -8.73 -16.26
CA VAL A 183 30.40 -7.56 -16.76
C VAL A 183 28.94 -7.60 -16.27
N ARG A 184 28.32 -8.79 -16.19
CA ARG A 184 26.97 -8.93 -15.63
C ARG A 184 26.92 -8.51 -14.17
N THR A 185 27.87 -9.00 -13.38
CA THR A 185 28.00 -8.61 -11.96
C THR A 185 28.23 -7.12 -11.82
N MET A 186 29.12 -6.54 -12.65
CA MET A 186 29.37 -5.10 -12.66
C MET A 186 28.11 -4.29 -12.99
N ILE A 187 27.29 -4.70 -13.98
CA ILE A 187 26.03 -4.02 -14.31
C ILE A 187 25.03 -4.11 -13.16
N ALA A 188 24.86 -5.29 -12.55
CA ALA A 188 23.95 -5.46 -11.42
C ALA A 188 24.37 -4.61 -10.21
N VAL A 189 25.65 -4.63 -9.86
CA VAL A 189 26.22 -3.82 -8.77
C VAL A 189 26.09 -2.32 -9.09
N ALA A 190 26.37 -1.92 -10.32
CA ALA A 190 26.23 -0.52 -10.75
C ALA A 190 24.78 -0.03 -10.68
N ALA A 191 23.81 -0.87 -11.05
CA ALA A 191 22.39 -0.54 -10.94
C ALA A 191 21.98 -0.32 -9.47
N VAL A 192 22.36 -1.22 -8.57
CA VAL A 192 22.11 -1.06 -7.13
C VAL A 192 22.82 0.17 -6.58
N ALA A 193 24.11 0.34 -6.89
CA ALA A 193 24.89 1.48 -6.42
C ALA A 193 24.32 2.81 -6.92
N LEU A 194 23.83 2.88 -8.16
CA LEU A 194 23.19 4.09 -8.70
C LEU A 194 21.90 4.44 -7.95
N LEU A 195 21.06 3.44 -7.65
CA LEU A 195 19.83 3.65 -6.88
C LEU A 195 20.12 4.08 -5.44
N LEU A 196 21.14 3.49 -4.80
CA LEU A 196 21.55 3.83 -3.44
C LEU A 196 22.29 5.17 -3.33
N ALA A 197 22.97 5.58 -4.39
CA ALA A 197 23.65 6.88 -4.46
C ALA A 197 22.69 8.02 -4.84
N PHE A 198 21.45 7.71 -5.22
CA PHE A 198 20.46 8.72 -5.56
C PHE A 198 20.03 9.45 -4.28
N PRO A 199 20.15 10.79 -4.22
CA PRO A 199 19.93 11.53 -2.99
C PRO A 199 18.46 11.50 -2.57
N ALA A 200 18.21 11.54 -1.26
CA ALA A 200 16.88 11.85 -0.74
C ALA A 200 16.42 13.22 -1.25
N TRP A 201 15.12 13.38 -1.50
CA TRP A 201 14.56 14.68 -1.86
C TRP A 201 14.66 15.63 -0.66
N PRO A 202 15.13 16.87 -0.84
CA PRO A 202 15.23 17.81 0.26
C PRO A 202 13.84 18.35 0.63
N THR A 203 13.38 18.07 1.85
CA THR A 203 12.16 18.66 2.40
C THR A 203 12.51 19.94 3.14
N LEU A 204 11.96 21.07 2.69
CA LEU A 204 12.13 22.36 3.34
C LEU A 204 11.11 22.50 4.47
N GLN A 205 11.59 22.87 5.65
CA GLN A 205 10.76 23.12 6.81
C GLN A 205 10.09 24.51 6.69
N SER A 206 8.76 24.57 6.67
CA SER A 206 7.96 25.81 6.67
C SER A 206 7.76 26.38 8.07
N GLY A 207 7.75 25.51 9.08
CA GLY A 207 7.49 25.88 10.47
C GLY A 207 7.66 24.70 11.42
N THR A 208 7.07 24.81 12.61
CA THR A 208 6.98 23.73 13.59
C THR A 208 5.63 23.73 14.26
N ALA A 209 5.15 22.55 14.64
CA ALA A 209 4.00 22.39 15.53
C ALA A 209 4.41 21.54 16.74
N ARG A 210 3.98 21.85 17.94
CA ARG A 210 4.13 21.03 19.14
C ARG A 210 2.83 20.29 19.40
N ILE A 211 2.86 18.96 19.31
CA ILE A 211 1.65 18.13 19.27
C ILE A 211 1.68 17.14 20.43
N ALA A 212 0.52 16.90 21.05
CA ALA A 212 0.30 15.77 21.94
C ALA A 212 -0.56 14.71 21.23
N ALA A 213 0.04 13.60 20.82
CA ALA A 213 -0.69 12.45 20.27
C ALA A 213 -0.90 11.39 21.37
N VAL A 214 -2.15 11.08 21.70
CA VAL A 214 -2.51 10.31 22.91
C VAL A 214 -3.17 8.98 22.58
N GLN A 215 -2.65 7.91 23.17
CA GLN A 215 -3.17 6.54 23.08
C GLN A 215 -3.79 6.14 24.43
N GLY A 216 -5.10 5.89 24.44
CA GLY A 216 -5.82 5.45 25.65
C GLY A 216 -5.60 3.97 26.00
N ALA A 217 -5.09 3.16 25.07
CA ALA A 217 -4.98 1.70 25.18
C ALA A 217 -6.31 1.01 25.52
N SER A 218 -7.38 1.48 24.89
CA SER A 218 -8.73 0.92 25.04
C SER A 218 -9.08 0.09 23.81
N ASP A 219 -9.54 -1.13 24.01
CA ASP A 219 -9.94 -2.06 22.95
C ASP A 219 -11.18 -1.52 22.23
N ALA A 220 -11.01 -0.75 21.17
CA ALA A 220 -12.11 -0.21 20.38
C ALA A 220 -12.56 -1.17 19.25
N GLY A 221 -12.32 -2.47 19.38
CA GLY A 221 -12.73 -3.48 18.41
C GLY A 221 -14.24 -3.68 18.35
N LEU A 222 -14.73 -4.19 17.22
CA LEU A 222 -16.17 -4.38 16.94
C LEU A 222 -16.88 -5.26 17.97
N PHE A 223 -16.16 -6.25 18.51
CA PHE A 223 -16.71 -7.22 19.48
C PHE A 223 -16.32 -6.91 20.93
N ALA A 224 -15.59 -5.82 21.17
CA ALA A 224 -15.18 -5.40 22.50
C ALA A 224 -16.41 -5.12 23.38
N GLN A 225 -16.34 -5.53 24.64
CA GLN A 225 -17.44 -5.40 25.61
C GLN A 225 -17.20 -4.23 26.56
N ASN A 226 -16.90 -3.05 26.01
CA ASN A 226 -16.67 -1.85 26.81
C ASN A 226 -17.97 -1.27 27.33
N ALA A 227 -17.91 -0.69 28.54
CA ALA A 227 -19.00 0.15 29.00
C ALA A 227 -19.04 1.45 28.15
N PRO A 228 -20.23 1.97 27.79
CA PRO A 228 -20.32 3.24 27.07
C PRO A 228 -19.58 4.36 27.81
N GLY A 229 -18.70 5.08 27.11
CA GLY A 229 -17.84 6.14 27.66
C GLY A 229 -16.52 5.66 28.25
N GLN A 230 -16.24 4.35 28.25
CA GLN A 230 -14.98 3.81 28.76
C GLN A 230 -13.81 4.22 27.87
N ILE A 231 -13.92 4.09 26.54
CA ILE A 231 -12.85 4.47 25.60
C ILE A 231 -12.54 5.95 25.73
N LEU A 232 -13.58 6.79 25.80
CA LEU A 232 -13.45 8.22 26.10
C LEU A 232 -12.68 8.45 27.41
N SER A 233 -13.07 7.79 28.50
CA SER A 233 -12.42 7.93 29.81
C SER A 233 -10.96 7.50 29.80
N ASP A 234 -10.61 6.46 29.06
CA ASP A 234 -9.24 5.95 28.96
C ASP A 234 -8.33 6.97 28.25
N HIS A 235 -8.81 7.58 27.16
CA HIS A 235 -8.08 8.65 26.46
C HIS A 235 -7.96 9.92 27.30
N VAL A 236 -8.99 10.29 28.06
CA VAL A 236 -8.89 11.38 29.05
C VAL A 236 -7.81 11.07 30.08
N SER A 237 -7.80 9.86 30.62
CA SER A 237 -6.84 9.43 31.65
C SER A 237 -5.39 9.45 31.15
N ALA A 238 -5.18 9.11 29.87
CA ALA A 238 -3.88 9.20 29.21
C ALA A 238 -3.48 10.66 28.86
N THR A 239 -4.46 11.56 28.70
CA THR A 239 -4.21 12.98 28.37
C THR A 239 -3.92 13.83 29.60
N LEU A 240 -4.61 13.60 30.72
CA LEU A 240 -4.51 14.40 31.94
C LEU A 240 -3.09 14.61 32.50
N PRO A 241 -2.15 13.63 32.43
CA PRO A 241 -0.77 13.85 32.85
C PRO A 241 -0.03 14.93 32.06
N LEU A 242 -0.53 15.32 30.90
CA LEU A 242 0.08 16.34 30.02
C LEU A 242 -0.40 17.75 30.33
N VAL A 243 -1.36 17.94 31.24
CA VAL A 243 -1.89 19.27 31.57
C VAL A 243 -0.76 20.19 32.05
N GLY A 244 -0.61 21.33 31.39
CA GLY A 244 0.48 22.28 31.60
C GLY A 244 1.64 22.15 30.61
N GLU A 245 1.69 21.10 29.80
CA GLU A 245 2.55 21.05 28.61
C GLU A 245 1.98 21.98 27.54
N PRO A 246 2.73 22.98 27.07
CA PRO A 246 2.27 23.82 25.97
C PRO A 246 2.27 22.98 24.68
N VAL A 247 1.13 22.88 24.02
CA VAL A 247 0.97 22.21 22.72
C VAL A 247 0.06 23.07 21.84
N ASP A 248 0.27 23.01 20.54
CA ASP A 248 -0.58 23.69 19.56
C ASP A 248 -1.91 22.94 19.38
N PHE A 249 -1.91 21.61 19.50
CA PHE A 249 -3.11 20.78 19.50
C PHE A 249 -2.88 19.36 20.05
N VAL A 250 -3.99 18.72 20.43
CA VAL A 250 -4.04 17.33 20.92
C VAL A 250 -4.72 16.45 19.89
N VAL A 251 -4.14 15.27 19.62
CA VAL A 251 -4.68 14.31 18.65
C VAL A 251 -4.97 12.98 19.34
N TRP A 252 -6.20 12.52 19.22
CA TRP A 252 -6.65 11.20 19.63
C TRP A 252 -6.87 10.31 18.40
N PRO A 253 -6.81 8.97 18.54
CA PRO A 253 -7.01 8.04 17.44
C PRO A 253 -8.45 8.00 16.93
N GLU A 254 -8.65 7.18 15.90
CA GLU A 254 -9.98 6.77 15.43
C GLU A 254 -10.76 6.14 16.60
N ASN A 255 -12.04 6.45 16.72
CA ASN A 255 -12.89 6.01 17.84
C ASN A 255 -12.35 6.37 19.24
N GLY A 256 -11.48 7.37 19.38
CA GLY A 256 -11.05 7.89 20.68
C GLY A 256 -12.21 8.42 21.54
N ILE A 257 -13.34 8.76 20.92
CA ILE A 257 -14.61 9.09 21.57
C ILE A 257 -15.67 8.09 21.11
N ASP A 258 -16.06 7.15 21.98
CA ASP A 258 -17.03 6.10 21.68
C ASP A 258 -18.49 6.54 21.78
N VAL A 259 -18.75 7.67 22.45
CA VAL A 259 -20.08 8.28 22.59
C VAL A 259 -20.15 9.58 21.79
N ASP A 260 -20.94 9.60 20.72
CA ASP A 260 -21.11 10.75 19.81
C ASP A 260 -21.28 12.08 20.55
N PRO A 261 -20.27 12.98 20.54
CA PRO A 261 -20.33 14.25 21.27
C PRO A 261 -21.28 15.26 20.64
N LEU A 262 -21.73 15.06 19.39
CA LEU A 262 -22.74 15.92 18.76
C LEU A 262 -24.15 15.62 19.28
N ARG A 263 -24.34 14.47 19.93
CA ARG A 263 -25.63 14.00 20.45
C ARG A 263 -25.66 13.81 21.95
N SER A 264 -24.49 13.62 22.58
CA SER A 264 -24.35 13.46 24.02
C SER A 264 -23.74 14.70 24.65
N ALA A 265 -24.54 15.45 25.41
CA ALA A 265 -24.07 16.60 26.17
C ALA A 265 -22.99 16.23 27.19
N ASP A 266 -22.96 14.98 27.66
CA ASP A 266 -21.95 14.51 28.61
C ASP A 266 -20.60 14.30 27.92
N SER A 267 -20.61 13.65 26.75
CA SER A 267 -19.40 13.48 25.92
C SER A 267 -18.85 14.82 25.45
N ALA A 268 -19.74 15.74 25.01
CA ALA A 268 -19.37 17.11 24.66
C ALA A 268 -18.68 17.86 25.82
N ARG A 269 -19.19 17.72 27.06
CA ARG A 269 -18.55 18.34 28.24
C ARG A 269 -17.18 17.75 28.54
N VAL A 270 -16.95 16.47 28.25
CA VAL A 270 -15.63 15.84 28.42
C VAL A 270 -14.65 16.36 27.36
N ALA A 271 -15.04 16.41 26.09
CA ALA A 271 -14.21 16.99 25.02
C ALA A 271 -13.86 18.47 25.31
N ASP A 272 -14.85 19.24 25.76
CA ASP A 272 -14.70 20.62 26.20
C ASP A 272 -13.76 20.76 27.40
N TYR A 273 -13.83 19.85 28.37
CA TYR A 273 -12.91 19.80 29.49
C TYR A 273 -11.48 19.49 29.05
N VAL A 274 -11.26 18.51 28.17
CA VAL A 274 -9.92 18.16 27.66
C VAL A 274 -9.30 19.33 26.92
N SER A 275 -10.02 19.93 25.97
CA SER A 275 -9.52 21.09 25.20
C SER A 275 -9.19 22.27 26.12
N ARG A 276 -10.04 22.56 27.13
CA ARG A 276 -9.79 23.61 28.11
C ARG A 276 -8.62 23.31 29.03
N ALA A 277 -8.47 22.07 29.49
CA ALA A 277 -7.41 21.67 30.42
C ALA A 277 -6.04 21.69 29.75
N MET A 278 -5.98 21.35 28.46
CA MET A 278 -4.76 21.40 27.65
C MET A 278 -4.47 22.79 27.07
N ASP A 279 -5.42 23.73 27.18
CA ASP A 279 -5.35 25.05 26.54
C ASP A 279 -5.08 24.96 25.03
N ALA A 280 -5.68 23.97 24.38
CA ALA A 280 -5.44 23.65 22.97
C ALA A 280 -6.66 22.97 22.30
N PRO A 281 -6.83 23.07 20.97
CA PRO A 281 -7.82 22.29 20.24
C PRO A 281 -7.61 20.77 20.36
N LEU A 282 -8.71 20.01 20.36
CA LEU A 282 -8.71 18.55 20.37
C LEU A 282 -9.18 18.01 19.02
N ILE A 283 -8.38 17.14 18.41
CA ILE A 283 -8.73 16.39 17.20
C ILE A 283 -9.00 14.95 17.62
N ALA A 284 -10.22 14.45 17.43
CA ALA A 284 -10.59 13.12 17.91
C ALA A 284 -11.56 12.39 16.98
N GLY A 285 -11.30 11.10 16.76
CA GLY A 285 -12.17 10.21 16.01
C GLY A 285 -13.38 9.75 16.82
N THR A 286 -14.54 9.68 16.17
CA THR A 286 -15.81 9.20 16.73
C THR A 286 -16.71 8.66 15.63
N ILE A 287 -17.82 8.02 16.03
CA ILE A 287 -18.88 7.63 15.12
C ILE A 287 -20.05 8.58 15.32
N THR A 288 -20.41 9.32 14.28
CA THR A 288 -21.53 10.26 14.36
C THR A 288 -22.79 9.69 13.73
N LEU A 289 -23.96 10.07 14.26
CA LEU A 289 -25.27 9.74 13.69
C LEU A 289 -26.00 11.02 13.28
N ARG A 290 -25.98 11.33 11.99
CA ARG A 290 -26.64 12.51 11.40
C ARG A 290 -27.65 12.06 10.34
N ASP A 291 -28.87 12.57 10.42
CA ASP A 291 -29.96 12.26 9.48
C ASP A 291 -30.23 10.76 9.28
N GLY A 292 -30.04 9.96 10.33
CA GLY A 292 -30.22 8.51 10.29
C GLY A 292 -29.08 7.74 9.62
N LYS A 293 -28.00 8.42 9.25
CA LYS A 293 -26.79 7.85 8.64
C LYS A 293 -25.62 7.88 9.61
N TYR A 294 -24.82 6.81 9.59
CA TYR A 294 -23.62 6.70 10.40
C TYR A 294 -22.39 7.12 9.58
N TYR A 295 -21.47 7.81 10.23
CA TYR A 295 -20.20 8.20 9.63
C TYR A 295 -19.06 7.89 10.60
N ASN A 296 -17.93 7.47 10.05
CA ASN A 296 -16.65 7.47 10.75
C ASN A 296 -16.05 8.87 10.61
N THR A 297 -15.96 9.60 11.71
CA THR A 297 -15.75 11.05 11.70
C THR A 297 -14.57 11.43 12.57
N SER A 298 -13.67 12.28 12.06
CA SER A 298 -12.75 13.06 12.88
C SER A 298 -13.35 14.43 13.16
N LEU A 299 -13.29 14.89 14.41
CA LEU A 299 -13.79 16.20 14.82
C LEU A 299 -12.64 17.10 15.25
N LEU A 300 -12.64 18.35 14.79
CA LEU A 300 -11.86 19.43 15.39
C LEU A 300 -12.71 20.12 16.45
N TRP A 301 -12.32 19.99 17.71
CA TRP A 301 -13.06 20.48 18.86
C TRP A 301 -12.34 21.65 19.54
N LYS A 302 -13.08 22.72 19.82
CA LYS A 302 -12.60 23.89 20.60
C LYS A 302 -13.45 24.11 21.84
N ALA A 303 -12.79 24.34 22.97
CA ALA A 303 -13.48 24.60 24.23
C ALA A 303 -14.41 25.82 24.14
N GLY A 304 -15.65 25.67 24.61
CA GLY A 304 -16.70 26.68 24.57
C GLY A 304 -17.45 26.80 23.24
N GLU A 305 -16.92 26.23 22.16
CA GLU A 305 -17.51 26.30 20.81
C GLU A 305 -18.08 24.95 20.34
N GLY A 306 -17.43 23.84 20.71
CA GLY A 306 -17.80 22.50 20.28
C GLY A 306 -16.99 22.03 19.07
N ALA A 307 -17.61 21.18 18.22
CA ALA A 307 -17.01 20.76 16.96
C ALA A 307 -17.08 21.92 15.95
N VAL A 308 -15.94 22.56 15.70
CA VAL A 308 -15.81 23.69 14.76
C VAL A 308 -15.54 23.24 13.33
N ASP A 309 -15.02 22.03 13.16
CA ASP A 309 -14.85 21.36 11.87
C ASP A 309 -14.95 19.83 12.02
N MET A 310 -15.19 19.13 10.91
CA MET A 310 -15.28 17.68 10.89
C MET A 310 -14.97 17.08 9.52
N TYR A 311 -14.25 15.97 9.50
CA TYR A 311 -13.99 15.16 8.32
C TYR A 311 -14.69 13.81 8.48
N ASP A 312 -15.48 13.43 7.48
CA ASP A 312 -16.09 12.10 7.41
C ASP A 312 -15.29 11.25 6.43
N LYS A 313 -14.98 10.02 6.80
CA LYS A 313 -14.17 9.11 5.99
C LYS A 313 -14.74 8.96 4.57
N VAL A 314 -13.93 9.30 3.56
CA VAL A 314 -14.33 9.27 2.14
C VAL A 314 -14.29 7.84 1.57
N HIS A 315 -13.36 7.00 2.04
CA HIS A 315 -13.24 5.60 1.61
C HIS A 315 -13.44 4.62 2.77
N PRO A 316 -14.70 4.39 3.20
CA PRO A 316 -15.01 3.29 4.10
C PRO A 316 -14.53 1.94 3.54
N VAL A 317 -14.05 1.05 4.39
CA VAL A 317 -13.52 -0.26 4.02
C VAL A 317 -14.67 -1.20 3.61
N PRO A 318 -14.67 -1.71 2.37
CA PRO A 318 -15.69 -2.64 1.90
C PRO A 318 -15.73 -3.91 2.74
N PHE A 319 -16.94 -4.42 3.01
CA PHE A 319 -17.20 -5.61 3.82
C PHE A 319 -16.84 -5.51 5.31
N ALA A 320 -16.31 -4.39 5.78
CA ALA A 320 -16.02 -4.13 7.19
C ALA A 320 -16.82 -2.93 7.73
N GLU A 321 -16.76 -1.79 7.05
CA GLU A 321 -17.44 -0.54 7.45
C GLU A 321 -18.76 -0.33 6.71
N TYR A 322 -18.90 -0.92 5.51
CA TYR A 322 -20.14 -0.97 4.76
C TYR A 322 -20.22 -2.25 3.93
N MET A 323 -21.42 -2.62 3.52
CA MET A 323 -21.65 -3.80 2.70
C MET A 323 -21.95 -3.42 1.23
N PRO A 324 -20.96 -3.46 0.32
CA PRO A 324 -21.21 -3.24 -1.10
C PRO A 324 -22.16 -4.31 -1.63
N ASP A 325 -23.13 -3.95 -2.47
CA ASP A 325 -24.07 -4.89 -3.10
C ASP A 325 -24.69 -5.92 -2.12
N ARG A 326 -25.07 -5.49 -0.90
CA ARG A 326 -25.59 -6.35 0.18
C ARG A 326 -26.62 -7.38 -0.29
N ALA A 327 -27.56 -6.98 -1.16
CA ALA A 327 -28.60 -7.87 -1.68
C ALA A 327 -28.03 -9.04 -2.52
N PHE A 328 -26.90 -8.84 -3.18
CA PHE A 328 -26.21 -9.89 -3.95
C PHE A 328 -25.40 -10.82 -3.05
N TRP A 329 -24.70 -10.30 -2.04
CA TRP A 329 -23.81 -11.12 -1.19
C TRP A 329 -24.54 -11.88 -0.08
N ARG A 330 -25.60 -11.29 0.49
CA ARG A 330 -26.34 -11.87 1.62
C ARG A 330 -26.84 -13.31 1.40
N PRO A 331 -27.33 -13.70 0.20
CA PRO A 331 -27.71 -15.10 -0.06
C PRO A 331 -26.56 -16.12 0.05
N PHE A 332 -25.30 -15.71 -0.12
CA PHE A 332 -24.15 -16.61 -0.06
C PHE A 332 -23.61 -16.79 1.36
N ALA A 333 -23.71 -15.77 2.21
CA ALA A 333 -23.16 -15.79 3.57
C ALA A 333 -23.96 -14.88 4.53
N PRO A 334 -25.23 -15.18 4.82
CA PRO A 334 -26.13 -14.24 5.50
C PRO A 334 -25.63 -13.82 6.89
N GLU A 335 -25.15 -14.77 7.70
CA GLU A 335 -24.65 -14.50 9.06
C GLU A 335 -23.45 -13.55 9.05
N LEU A 336 -22.52 -13.73 8.10
CA LEU A 336 -21.33 -12.90 7.94
C LEU A 336 -21.68 -11.49 7.44
N ILE A 337 -22.57 -11.41 6.45
CA ILE A 337 -22.98 -10.14 5.84
C ILE A 337 -23.80 -9.29 6.83
N ASP A 338 -24.59 -9.93 7.68
CA ASP A 338 -25.40 -9.25 8.69
C ASP A 338 -24.58 -8.84 9.95
N LEU A 339 -23.29 -9.22 10.07
CA LEU A 339 -22.38 -8.67 11.10
C LEU A 339 -22.18 -7.16 10.90
N VAL A 340 -22.10 -6.71 9.65
CA VAL A 340 -22.11 -5.28 9.30
C VAL A 340 -23.56 -4.81 9.40
N SER A 341 -24.02 -4.56 10.62
CA SER A 341 -25.42 -4.20 10.93
C SER A 341 -25.76 -2.76 10.59
N ARG A 342 -24.75 -1.89 10.50
CA ARG A 342 -24.84 -0.50 10.06
C ARG A 342 -23.81 -0.27 8.95
N ASP A 343 -24.22 0.45 7.93
CA ASP A 343 -23.31 0.90 6.87
C ASP A 343 -22.86 2.33 7.19
N TYR A 344 -21.56 2.58 7.12
CA TYR A 344 -21.05 3.95 7.09
C TYR A 344 -21.35 4.58 5.73
N GLU A 345 -21.78 5.83 5.77
CA GLU A 345 -21.95 6.66 4.59
C GLU A 345 -20.62 7.31 4.20
N ILE A 346 -20.45 7.55 2.91
CA ILE A 346 -19.26 8.19 2.33
C ILE A 346 -19.23 9.69 2.68
N GLY A 347 -18.09 10.14 3.20
CA GLY A 347 -17.81 11.56 3.41
C GLY A 347 -17.69 12.36 2.11
N THR A 348 -17.92 13.67 2.20
CA THR A 348 -17.92 14.59 1.04
C THR A 348 -17.17 15.90 1.28
N ARG A 349 -16.61 16.08 2.47
CA ARG A 349 -15.77 17.24 2.80
C ARG A 349 -14.32 16.96 2.40
N ASP A 350 -13.56 18.04 2.26
CA ASP A 350 -12.11 18.01 2.19
C ASP A 350 -11.52 17.29 3.41
N ASN A 351 -10.37 16.65 3.20
CA ASN A 351 -9.69 15.85 4.21
C ASN A 351 -8.58 16.63 4.90
N VAL A 352 -8.80 17.92 5.16
CA VAL A 352 -7.89 18.81 5.87
C VAL A 352 -8.61 19.58 6.99
N PHE A 353 -7.89 19.96 8.03
CA PHE A 353 -8.35 20.93 9.04
C PHE A 353 -7.41 22.12 9.11
N ASP A 354 -7.97 23.33 9.25
CA ASP A 354 -7.22 24.52 9.66
C ASP A 354 -7.19 24.60 11.20
N ILE A 355 -6.04 24.24 11.76
CA ILE A 355 -5.79 24.26 13.20
C ILE A 355 -4.95 25.50 13.51
N GLU A 356 -5.64 26.64 13.66
CA GLU A 356 -5.04 27.92 14.04
C GLU A 356 -3.93 28.39 13.08
N GLY A 357 -4.12 28.15 11.78
CA GLY A 357 -3.20 28.49 10.70
C GLY A 357 -2.29 27.34 10.27
N ILE A 358 -2.36 26.17 10.93
CA ILE A 358 -1.67 24.95 10.51
C ILE A 358 -2.68 24.08 9.76
N ILE A 359 -2.44 23.84 8.47
CA ILE A 359 -3.29 22.95 7.68
C ILE A 359 -2.86 21.50 7.91
N ALA A 360 -3.73 20.67 8.47
CA ALA A 360 -3.46 19.28 8.80
C ALA A 360 -4.32 18.34 7.95
N GLY A 361 -3.69 17.48 7.14
CA GLY A 361 -4.36 16.40 6.42
C GLY A 361 -4.84 15.31 7.37
N ILE A 362 -6.04 14.79 7.16
CA ILE A 362 -6.71 13.85 8.06
C ILE A 362 -6.91 12.51 7.33
N ALA A 363 -6.20 11.48 7.79
CA ALA A 363 -6.34 10.11 7.30
C ALA A 363 -6.96 9.23 8.38
N ILE A 364 -8.15 8.69 8.14
CA ILE A 364 -8.78 7.73 9.07
C ILE A 364 -8.44 6.31 8.63
N CYS A 365 -7.63 5.61 9.44
CA CYS A 365 -7.29 4.20 9.29
C CYS A 365 -6.76 3.86 7.89
N PHE A 366 -7.54 3.13 7.09
CA PHE A 366 -7.18 2.71 5.73
C PHE A 366 -6.87 3.88 4.78
N ASP A 367 -7.38 5.09 5.04
CA ASP A 367 -7.16 6.28 4.20
C ASP A 367 -5.67 6.57 3.94
N ILE A 368 -4.77 6.22 4.88
CA ILE A 368 -3.32 6.44 4.69
C ILE A 368 -2.72 5.56 3.58
N ALA A 369 -3.38 4.45 3.25
CA ALA A 369 -3.02 3.58 2.13
C ALA A 369 -3.59 4.06 0.79
N ASP A 370 -4.49 5.04 0.79
CA ASP A 370 -5.16 5.54 -0.40
C ASP A 370 -4.30 6.59 -1.12
N ASP A 371 -3.91 6.30 -2.37
CA ASP A 371 -3.10 7.21 -3.18
C ASP A 371 -3.85 8.52 -3.48
N GLN A 372 -5.16 8.48 -3.68
CA GLN A 372 -5.95 9.65 -4.05
C GLN A 372 -6.08 10.61 -2.86
N LEU A 373 -6.44 10.10 -1.68
CA LEU A 373 -6.65 10.94 -0.48
C LEU A 373 -5.37 11.65 -0.06
N VAL A 374 -4.19 11.00 -0.15
CA VAL A 374 -2.92 11.68 0.15
C VAL A 374 -2.64 12.83 -0.82
N HIS A 375 -2.92 12.67 -2.11
CA HIS A 375 -2.76 13.78 -3.05
C HIS A 375 -3.75 14.91 -2.77
N GLU A 376 -5.01 14.60 -2.43
CA GLU A 376 -6.02 15.61 -2.07
C GLU A 376 -5.57 16.45 -0.86
N MET A 377 -5.02 15.82 0.19
CA MET A 377 -4.45 16.56 1.34
C MET A 377 -3.36 17.54 0.92
N ILE A 378 -2.48 17.13 0.00
CA ILE A 378 -1.37 17.95 -0.46
C ILE A 378 -1.82 19.04 -1.44
N ASP A 379 -2.79 18.75 -2.30
CA ASP A 379 -3.43 19.72 -3.19
C ASP A 379 -4.17 20.81 -2.37
N ASP A 380 -4.67 20.45 -1.18
CA ASP A 380 -5.30 21.35 -0.19
C ASP A 380 -4.29 21.91 0.85
N ASP A 381 -3.01 22.00 0.49
CA ASP A 381 -1.93 22.68 1.24
C ASP A 381 -1.61 22.09 2.64
N ALA A 382 -1.96 20.83 2.92
CA ALA A 382 -1.62 20.21 4.20
C ALA A 382 -0.12 20.29 4.49
N GLU A 383 0.25 20.67 5.71
CA GLU A 383 1.64 20.80 6.19
C GLU A 383 2.10 19.64 7.07
N ILE A 384 1.13 18.85 7.54
CA ILE A 384 1.27 17.67 8.39
C ILE A 384 0.11 16.71 8.09
N ILE A 385 0.29 15.41 8.34
CA ILE A 385 -0.77 14.40 8.21
C ILE A 385 -1.04 13.76 9.57
N LEU A 386 -2.30 13.75 9.98
CA LEU A 386 -2.80 13.07 11.17
C LEU A 386 -3.46 11.75 10.73
N ALA A 387 -2.75 10.65 10.90
CA ALA A 387 -3.23 9.30 10.60
C ALA A 387 -3.83 8.68 11.87
N GLN A 388 -5.14 8.86 12.03
CA GLN A 388 -5.92 8.36 13.17
C GLN A 388 -6.40 6.95 12.85
N THR A 389 -6.00 5.95 13.64
CA THR A 389 -6.31 4.54 13.35
C THR A 389 -6.86 3.79 14.56
N ASN A 390 -7.59 2.72 14.32
CA ASN A 390 -8.05 1.77 15.33
C ASN A 390 -7.65 0.35 14.91
N ASN A 391 -6.54 -0.13 15.44
CA ASN A 391 -6.03 -1.48 15.13
C ASN A 391 -6.52 -2.56 16.11
N ALA A 392 -7.50 -2.25 16.96
CA ALA A 392 -7.93 -3.16 18.02
C ALA A 392 -8.46 -4.50 17.49
N ASP A 393 -9.23 -4.46 16.39
CA ASP A 393 -9.75 -5.65 15.71
C ASP A 393 -8.67 -6.62 15.20
N PHE A 394 -7.43 -6.14 15.04
CA PHE A 394 -6.29 -6.92 14.54
C PHE A 394 -5.33 -7.35 15.65
N GLY A 395 -5.61 -7.06 16.92
CA GLY A 395 -4.86 -7.59 18.05
C GLY A 395 -3.38 -7.19 18.06
N THR A 396 -2.49 -8.18 18.25
CA THR A 396 -1.03 -8.02 18.19
C THR A 396 -0.43 -8.62 16.91
N THR A 397 -1.19 -8.59 15.81
CA THR A 397 -0.78 -9.15 14.50
C THR A 397 -0.07 -8.13 13.61
N ASP A 398 0.32 -8.56 12.42
CA ASP A 398 1.17 -7.77 11.51
C ASP A 398 0.47 -6.55 10.89
N GLU A 399 -0.86 -6.46 10.96
CA GLU A 399 -1.62 -5.36 10.34
C GLU A 399 -1.11 -3.98 10.77
N SER A 400 -0.94 -3.78 12.09
CA SER A 400 -0.55 -2.48 12.63
C SER A 400 0.87 -2.06 12.21
N VAL A 401 1.80 -3.02 12.09
CA VAL A 401 3.17 -2.73 11.62
C VAL A 401 3.21 -2.54 10.10
N GLN A 402 2.34 -3.22 9.34
CA GLN A 402 2.16 -2.99 7.90
C GLN A 402 1.59 -1.58 7.63
N GLN A 403 0.57 -1.16 8.38
CA GLN A 403 0.01 0.19 8.26
C GLN A 403 1.03 1.26 8.64
N LEU A 404 1.83 1.05 9.70
CA LEU A 404 2.90 1.99 10.07
C LEU A 404 3.94 2.15 8.96
N ALA A 405 4.30 1.07 8.27
CA ALA A 405 5.23 1.13 7.14
C ALA A 405 4.65 1.91 5.95
N ILE A 406 3.34 1.80 5.70
CA ILE A 406 2.63 2.64 4.73
C ILE A 406 2.72 4.11 5.17
N ALA A 407 2.37 4.42 6.42
CA ALA A 407 2.48 5.77 6.98
C ALA A 407 3.91 6.34 6.85
N ARG A 408 4.94 5.51 7.06
CA ARG A 408 6.34 5.91 6.87
C ARG A 408 6.64 6.29 5.42
N LEU A 409 6.19 5.48 4.46
CA LEU A 409 6.38 5.80 3.05
C LEU A 409 5.59 7.03 2.65
N ARG A 410 4.38 7.26 3.20
CA ARG A 410 3.62 8.51 2.98
C ARG A 410 4.33 9.74 3.53
N ALA A 411 4.98 9.64 4.69
CA ALA A 411 5.77 10.75 5.25
C ALA A 411 6.86 11.20 4.26
N ILE A 412 7.58 10.23 3.69
CA ILE A 412 8.65 10.47 2.69
C ILE A 412 8.06 10.95 1.36
N GLU A 413 7.02 10.28 0.88
CA GLU A 413 6.39 10.54 -0.41
C GLU A 413 5.77 11.93 -0.46
N ALA A 414 5.04 12.33 0.58
CA ALA A 414 4.42 13.65 0.68
C ALA A 414 5.39 14.73 1.21
N GLY A 415 6.54 14.34 1.75
CA GLY A 415 7.46 15.27 2.41
C GLY A 415 6.79 15.98 3.60
N ARG A 416 6.01 15.23 4.39
CA ARG A 416 5.26 15.72 5.55
C ARG A 416 5.59 14.91 6.80
N THR A 417 5.48 15.54 7.96
CA THR A 417 5.38 14.78 9.20
C THR A 417 4.07 13.98 9.18
N VAL A 418 4.11 12.71 9.57
CA VAL A 418 2.93 11.87 9.77
C VAL A 418 2.82 11.52 11.25
N VAL A 419 1.70 11.89 11.88
CA VAL A 419 1.33 11.48 13.24
C VAL A 419 0.41 10.27 13.12
N ASN A 420 0.97 9.06 13.20
CA ASN A 420 0.21 7.82 13.21
C ASN A 420 -0.18 7.48 14.66
N ILE A 421 -1.45 7.60 15.00
CA ILE A 421 -1.94 7.41 16.38
C ILE A 421 -3.07 6.37 16.39
N SER A 422 -2.86 5.32 17.18
CA SER A 422 -3.77 4.17 17.32
C SER A 422 -4.43 4.14 18.70
N THR A 423 -5.60 3.50 18.81
CA THR A 423 -6.26 3.19 20.08
C THR A 423 -5.41 2.25 20.96
N VAL A 424 -4.81 1.24 20.34
CA VAL A 424 -3.99 0.18 20.98
C VAL A 424 -2.82 -0.29 20.13
N GLY A 425 -2.78 0.05 18.84
CA GLY A 425 -1.76 -0.38 17.88
C GLY A 425 -0.44 0.38 18.00
N THR A 426 0.37 0.28 16.95
CA THR A 426 1.67 0.91 16.89
C THR A 426 1.51 2.39 16.57
N SER A 427 1.73 3.24 17.55
CA SER A 427 1.67 4.69 17.40
C SER A 427 3.07 5.28 17.25
N ALA A 428 3.26 6.18 16.28
CA ALA A 428 4.53 6.86 16.05
C ALA A 428 4.35 8.21 15.38
N ILE A 429 5.29 9.12 15.65
CA ILE A 429 5.46 10.36 14.90
C ILE A 429 6.64 10.16 13.93
N ILE A 430 6.37 10.31 12.64
CA ILE A 430 7.33 10.05 11.57
C ILE A 430 7.67 11.37 10.88
N ALA A 431 8.94 11.70 10.81
CA ALA A 431 9.42 12.91 10.13
C ALA A 431 9.34 12.77 8.59
N PRO A 432 9.46 13.88 7.84
CA PRO A 432 9.40 13.86 6.37
C PRO A 432 10.47 13.04 5.66
N ASP A 433 11.56 12.67 6.33
CA ASP A 433 12.60 11.78 5.80
C ASP A 433 12.35 10.30 6.14
N GLY A 434 11.23 10.02 6.81
CA GLY A 434 10.85 8.69 7.26
C GLY A 434 11.49 8.27 8.57
N THR A 435 12.15 9.16 9.32
CA THR A 435 12.68 8.83 10.65
C THR A 435 11.58 8.83 11.72
N ASN A 436 11.65 7.90 12.68
CA ASN A 436 10.77 7.92 13.84
C ASN A 436 11.27 8.98 14.84
N LEU A 437 10.46 10.00 15.11
CA LEU A 437 10.73 11.00 16.14
C LEU A 437 10.34 10.49 17.53
N ASP A 438 9.22 9.78 17.62
CA ASP A 438 8.70 9.19 18.85
C ASP A 438 7.80 7.99 18.54
N SER A 439 7.57 7.11 19.52
CA SER A 439 6.70 5.93 19.38
C SER A 439 6.17 5.42 20.71
N LEU A 440 4.98 4.84 20.71
CA LEU A 440 4.38 4.18 21.87
C LEU A 440 4.35 2.65 21.71
N PRO A 441 4.52 1.89 22.81
CA PRO A 441 4.25 0.46 22.80
C PRO A 441 2.77 0.18 22.56
N THR A 442 2.47 -0.94 21.91
CA THR A 442 1.09 -1.40 21.69
C THR A 442 0.45 -1.78 23.02
N TRP A 443 -0.87 -1.60 23.13
CA TRP A 443 -1.69 -1.98 24.29
C TRP A 443 -1.28 -1.32 25.62
N VAL A 444 -0.53 -0.21 25.57
CA VAL A 444 -0.09 0.54 26.75
C VAL A 444 -0.56 1.99 26.64
N PRO A 445 -1.21 2.55 27.66
CA PRO A 445 -1.65 3.95 27.62
C PRO A 445 -0.42 4.86 27.65
N GLY A 446 -0.45 5.91 26.85
CA GLY A 446 0.67 6.84 26.75
C GLY A 446 0.41 7.98 25.79
N ALA A 447 1.39 8.89 25.69
CA ALA A 447 1.32 10.01 24.78
C ALA A 447 2.70 10.37 24.25
N MET A 448 2.74 10.85 23.01
CA MET A 448 3.93 11.43 22.37
C MET A 448 3.74 12.94 22.35
N VAL A 449 4.63 13.68 23.01
CA VAL A 449 4.64 15.15 23.00
C VAL A 449 5.88 15.64 22.29
N GLN A 450 5.73 16.08 21.05
CA GLN A 450 6.86 16.41 20.18
C GLN A 450 6.67 17.73 19.44
N THR A 451 7.77 18.46 19.27
CA THR A 451 7.85 19.56 18.30
C THR A 451 8.28 18.98 16.97
N VAL A 452 7.38 19.02 15.99
CA VAL A 452 7.55 18.39 14.67
C VAL A 452 7.75 19.45 13.58
N PRO A 453 8.53 19.14 12.53
CA PRO A 453 8.64 20.04 11.39
C PRO A 453 7.36 20.04 10.56
N LEU A 454 6.93 21.24 10.17
CA LEU A 454 5.92 21.44 9.12
C LEU A 454 6.63 21.65 7.78
N SER A 455 5.97 21.29 6.68
CA SER A 455 6.53 21.44 5.34
C SER A 455 5.43 21.72 4.33
N VAL A 456 5.69 22.62 3.39
CA VAL A 456 4.88 22.85 2.18
C VAL A 456 5.61 22.37 0.92
N THR A 457 6.62 21.52 1.07
CA THR A 457 7.44 21.07 -0.06
C THR A 457 6.67 20.14 -0.97
N ASP A 458 6.50 20.49 -2.24
CA ASP A 458 6.00 19.54 -3.24
C ASP A 458 7.12 18.60 -3.68
N THR A 459 6.98 17.33 -3.33
CA THR A 459 7.88 16.30 -3.82
C THR A 459 7.57 15.99 -5.29
N PRO A 460 8.54 15.49 -6.07
CA PRO A 460 8.28 15.02 -7.43
C PRO A 460 7.22 13.91 -7.48
N ALA A 461 7.10 13.10 -6.42
CA ALA A 461 6.06 12.10 -6.28
C ALA A 461 4.66 12.73 -6.22
N MET A 462 4.45 13.78 -5.42
CA MET A 462 3.16 14.48 -5.37
C MET A 462 2.88 15.25 -6.67
N ALA A 463 3.90 15.88 -7.25
CA ALA A 463 3.73 16.65 -8.49
C ALA A 463 3.53 15.80 -9.75
N ALA A 464 4.13 14.61 -9.83
CA ALA A 464 4.19 13.81 -11.06
C ALA A 464 4.03 12.29 -10.86
N GLY A 465 3.66 11.81 -9.67
CA GLY A 465 3.51 10.38 -9.38
C GLY A 465 2.41 9.71 -10.20
N ARG A 466 1.21 10.32 -10.26
CA ARG A 466 0.08 9.83 -11.09
C ARG A 466 0.45 9.67 -12.58
N PRO A 467 0.96 10.70 -13.28
CA PRO A 467 1.35 10.53 -14.69
C PRO A 467 2.53 9.57 -14.86
N LEU A 468 3.46 9.48 -13.90
CA LEU A 468 4.54 8.49 -13.93
C LEU A 468 4.00 7.06 -13.87
N GLU A 469 3.05 6.78 -12.97
CA GLU A 469 2.38 5.48 -12.88
C GLU A 469 1.69 5.10 -14.19
N TRP A 470 0.92 6.01 -14.78
CA TRP A 470 0.25 5.78 -16.05
C TRP A 470 1.25 5.55 -17.18
N PHE A 471 2.34 6.30 -17.20
CA PHE A 471 3.40 6.15 -18.19
C PHE A 471 4.07 4.79 -18.11
N VAL A 472 4.54 4.36 -16.92
CA VAL A 472 5.21 3.06 -16.78
C VAL A 472 4.27 1.88 -16.99
N SER A 473 3.01 2.00 -16.53
CA SER A 473 1.95 1.02 -16.79
C SER A 473 1.66 0.91 -18.29
N GLY A 474 1.52 2.06 -18.96
CA GLY A 474 1.31 2.16 -20.39
C GLY A 474 2.47 1.58 -21.21
N LEU A 475 3.72 1.81 -20.79
CA LEU A 475 4.90 1.17 -21.40
C LEU A 475 4.87 -0.35 -21.26
N GLY A 476 4.46 -0.87 -20.10
CA GLY A 476 4.25 -2.29 -19.87
C GLY A 476 3.23 -2.89 -20.85
N LEU A 477 2.05 -2.27 -20.94
CA LEU A 477 0.97 -2.71 -21.83
C LEU A 477 1.34 -2.59 -23.32
N ALA A 478 2.01 -1.50 -23.73
CA ALA A 478 2.48 -1.31 -25.09
C ALA A 478 3.54 -2.36 -25.49
N GLY A 479 4.50 -2.64 -24.59
CA GLY A 479 5.52 -3.67 -24.79
C GLY A 479 4.92 -5.08 -24.89
N LEU A 480 3.90 -5.38 -24.08
CA LEU A 480 3.12 -6.61 -24.18
C LEU A 480 2.42 -6.72 -25.55
N LEU A 481 1.71 -5.67 -25.97
CA LEU A 481 1.02 -5.66 -27.27
C LEU A 481 2.01 -5.88 -28.42
N PHE A 482 3.16 -5.21 -28.36
CA PHE A 482 4.23 -5.40 -29.34
C PHE A 482 4.73 -6.85 -29.37
N CYS A 483 4.89 -7.50 -28.20
CA CYS A 483 5.25 -8.91 -28.13
C CYS A 483 4.18 -9.85 -28.73
N LEU A 484 2.90 -9.56 -28.50
CA LEU A 484 1.78 -10.36 -29.03
C LEU A 484 1.68 -10.26 -30.56
N VAL A 485 1.79 -9.05 -31.11
CA VAL A 485 1.68 -8.80 -32.56
C VAL A 485 2.89 -9.38 -33.29
N THR A 486 4.10 -9.05 -32.83
CA THR A 486 5.35 -9.43 -33.50
C THR A 486 5.67 -10.91 -33.31
N GLY A 487 5.35 -11.48 -32.14
CA GLY A 487 5.49 -12.91 -31.88
C GLY A 487 4.64 -13.78 -32.80
N ARG A 488 3.40 -13.35 -33.10
CA ARG A 488 2.52 -14.03 -34.07
C ARG A 488 3.03 -13.90 -35.50
N ALA A 489 3.54 -12.73 -35.89
CA ALA A 489 4.12 -12.51 -37.21
C ALA A 489 5.37 -13.39 -37.44
N LEU A 490 6.28 -13.43 -36.46
CA LEU A 490 7.49 -14.26 -36.51
C LEU A 490 7.15 -15.76 -36.58
N ALA A 491 6.19 -16.24 -35.78
CA ALA A 491 5.72 -17.62 -35.83
C ALA A 491 5.12 -18.01 -37.19
N ARG A 492 4.34 -17.11 -37.81
CA ARG A 492 3.77 -17.32 -39.16
C ARG A 492 4.85 -17.34 -40.25
N SER A 493 5.85 -16.46 -40.18
CA SER A 493 6.95 -16.41 -41.16
C SER A 493 7.91 -17.60 -41.06
N GLY A 494 8.05 -18.22 -39.88
CA GLY A 494 8.84 -19.44 -39.68
C GLY A 494 8.18 -20.70 -40.24
N GLY A 495 6.84 -20.74 -40.28
CA GLY A 495 6.06 -21.86 -40.83
C GLY A 495 6.02 -21.93 -42.36
N ALA A 496 6.32 -20.82 -43.06
CA ALA A 496 6.25 -20.74 -44.52
C ALA A 496 7.49 -21.28 -45.27
N ARG A 497 8.47 -21.88 -44.58
CA ARG A 497 9.73 -22.40 -45.18
C ARG A 497 9.83 -23.92 -45.33
N LEU A 498 8.73 -24.66 -45.22
CA LEU A 498 8.70 -26.08 -45.57
C LEU A 498 7.99 -26.28 -46.92
N ALA A 499 8.68 -25.93 -48.01
CA ALA A 499 8.34 -26.49 -49.32
C ALA A 499 8.71 -27.98 -49.31
N PRO A 500 7.86 -28.89 -49.84
CA PRO A 500 8.15 -30.32 -49.83
C PRO A 500 9.41 -30.58 -50.65
N ALA A 501 10.39 -31.26 -50.03
CA ALA A 501 11.61 -31.69 -50.70
C ALA A 501 11.25 -32.50 -51.95
N ARG A 502 11.83 -32.12 -53.10
CA ARG A 502 11.75 -32.91 -54.34
C ARG A 502 12.20 -34.35 -54.06
N PRO A 503 11.49 -35.37 -54.55
CA PRO A 503 11.93 -36.74 -54.40
C PRO A 503 13.23 -36.96 -55.17
N LEU A 504 14.21 -37.60 -54.52
CA LEU A 504 15.48 -38.01 -55.13
C LEU A 504 15.23 -39.06 -56.23
N PRO A 505 16.00 -39.05 -57.32
CA PRO A 505 15.84 -40.02 -58.39
C PRO A 505 16.31 -41.42 -57.96
N ASP A 506 15.50 -42.40 -58.36
CA ASP A 506 15.59 -43.81 -58.03
C ASP A 506 16.89 -44.44 -58.56
N ARG A 507 17.75 -44.94 -57.65
CA ARG A 507 18.94 -45.72 -58.02
C ARG A 507 18.55 -47.19 -58.15
N ALA A 508 18.09 -47.57 -59.34
CA ALA A 508 17.93 -48.96 -59.72
C ALA A 508 19.00 -49.42 -60.71
N ARG A 509 19.80 -50.40 -60.25
CA ARG A 509 20.39 -51.52 -60.99
C ARG A 509 21.37 -51.24 -62.13
N ILE A 510 22.66 -51.52 -61.88
CA ILE A 510 23.53 -52.17 -62.87
C ILE A 510 24.29 -53.31 -62.18
N ARG A 511 23.92 -54.55 -62.53
CA ARG A 511 24.73 -55.76 -62.36
C ARG A 511 25.12 -56.24 -63.77
N THR A 512 26.42 -56.54 -63.92
CA THR A 512 27.04 -57.53 -64.81
C THR A 512 26.87 -57.41 -66.33
N ARG A 513 27.99 -57.14 -67.01
CA ARG A 513 28.68 -58.15 -67.84
C ARG A 513 30.17 -58.13 -67.53
#